data_AF-H5TF46-F1
#
_entry.id   AF-H5TF46-F1
#
_cell.length_a   1.000
_cell.length_b   1.000
_cell.length_c   1.000
_cell.angle_alpha   90.00
_cell.angle_beta   90.00
_cell.angle_gamma   90.00
#
_symmetry.space_group_name_H-M   'P 1'
#
loop_
_entity.id
_entity.type
_entity.pdbx_description
1 polymer ?
#
loop_
_entity_poly.entity_id
_entity_poly.type
_entity_poly.pdbx_seq_one_letter_code
_entity_poly.pdbx_strand_id
1 'polypeptide(L)'
;MADIITPNEVLADNISKQPSSNQQQWQKALLDWTILMLCPFSIAVDLVNGFLLLTGAAAPLSLVFKAGILTLVIIRIAITDLRIATGLLALTFLLSLPSLRIFLIRGEFSLFFIDISLAIRVLFFLSFMLYIVLTQPTVDKINFILKVLTVSIAVNLAFGVLGFGFATYSVDEGFGIKGFIFSGNELAITIIALSYFVMFSWVKHKSWPIQMTALILVLLCGALVATKSAMLGTIIIVGLFLFLNSRKTFFATLLICIFSIILFADALGELIKVSGIIERFLFVYHKRGIISLIFSAREAFFLTNLQFTLDNFGLFGWFFGWGQGAYVGFVKPKIEIDILDMFFLFGLTGLISFLLYFYLVYRLICIRNNFIHLASFTIWLLILVISCFAGHVVYSGLAAIPLTLAIYATSHRQGK
;
A
#
# COMPACT_ATOMS: atom_id res chain seq x y z
N MET A 1 3.90 48.40 -3.71
CA MET A 1 4.67 47.22 -3.25
C MET A 1 3.94 46.02 -3.78
N ALA A 2 4.64 45.18 -4.55
CA ALA A 2 4.06 44.18 -5.44
C ALA A 2 3.34 43.07 -4.68
N ASP A 3 2.10 42.79 -5.08
CA ASP A 3 1.35 41.61 -4.67
C ASP A 3 2.04 40.35 -5.20
N ILE A 4 2.52 39.53 -4.28
CA ILE A 4 3.08 38.22 -4.57
C ILE A 4 1.89 37.29 -4.80
N ILE A 5 1.48 37.17 -6.07
CA ILE A 5 0.53 36.18 -6.53
C ILE A 5 1.12 34.80 -6.24
N THR A 6 0.43 34.00 -5.42
CA THR A 6 0.89 32.64 -5.12
C THR A 6 0.67 31.73 -6.35
N PRO A 7 1.55 30.74 -6.61
CA PRO A 7 1.42 29.85 -7.78
C PRO A 7 0.10 29.05 -7.83
N ASN A 8 -0.64 28.98 -6.73
CA ASN A 8 -1.91 28.28 -6.63
C ASN A 8 -3.09 29.03 -7.27
N GLU A 9 -3.04 30.36 -7.35
CA GLU A 9 -4.14 31.15 -7.92
C GLU A 9 -4.10 31.14 -9.46
N VAL A 10 -2.91 31.14 -10.06
CA VAL A 10 -2.76 31.10 -11.54
C VAL A 10 -3.14 29.74 -12.14
N LEU A 11 -3.04 28.67 -11.36
CA LEU A 11 -3.52 27.33 -11.76
C LEU A 11 -5.02 27.15 -11.49
N ALA A 12 -5.58 27.77 -10.46
CA ALA A 12 -7.02 27.69 -10.17
C ALA A 12 -7.84 28.54 -11.17
N ASP A 13 -7.35 29.72 -11.57
CA ASP A 13 -8.12 30.64 -12.42
C ASP A 13 -8.08 30.28 -13.92
N ASN A 14 -7.07 29.51 -14.36
CA ASN A 14 -7.00 29.00 -15.73
C ASN A 14 -7.76 27.67 -15.94
N ILE A 15 -8.23 27.01 -14.87
CA ILE A 15 -8.99 25.75 -14.94
C ILE A 15 -10.51 25.98 -14.86
N SER A 16 -10.96 27.17 -14.44
CA SER A 16 -12.38 27.45 -14.18
C SER A 16 -13.18 27.99 -15.38
N LYS A 17 -12.55 28.22 -16.55
CA LYS A 17 -13.21 28.83 -17.73
C LYS A 17 -13.20 27.95 -18.98
N GLN A 18 -13.94 26.84 -18.94
CA GLN A 18 -14.62 26.33 -20.14
C GLN A 18 -15.97 25.74 -19.72
N PRO A 19 -17.11 26.23 -20.25
CA PRO A 19 -18.40 25.60 -20.00
C PRO A 19 -18.42 24.31 -20.81
N SER A 20 -18.07 23.19 -20.17
CA SER A 20 -18.23 21.87 -20.76
C SER A 20 -19.70 21.66 -21.12
N SER A 21 -19.98 21.23 -22.36
CA SER A 21 -21.35 20.89 -22.79
C SER A 21 -22.02 19.95 -21.77
N ASN A 22 -23.33 20.09 -21.55
CA ASN A 22 -24.07 19.25 -20.59
C ASN A 22 -23.76 17.76 -20.76
N GLN A 23 -23.57 17.30 -21.99
CA GLN A 23 -23.19 15.92 -22.32
C GLN A 23 -21.85 15.49 -21.69
N GLN A 24 -20.83 16.35 -21.71
CA GLN A 24 -19.52 16.06 -21.12
C GLN A 24 -19.59 15.99 -19.59
N GLN A 25 -20.44 16.80 -18.95
CA GLN A 25 -20.65 16.73 -17.50
C GLN A 25 -21.35 15.42 -17.09
N TRP A 26 -22.35 14.98 -17.86
CA TRP A 26 -23.01 13.69 -17.66
C TRP A 26 -22.04 12.51 -17.80
N GLN A 27 -21.18 12.53 -18.83
CA GLN A 27 -20.16 11.49 -19.04
C GLN A 27 -19.18 11.41 -17.85
N LYS A 28 -18.71 12.56 -17.36
CA LYS A 28 -17.82 12.63 -16.18
C LYS A 28 -18.49 12.04 -14.94
N ALA A 29 -19.74 12.43 -14.67
CA ALA A 29 -20.49 11.95 -13.50
C ALA A 29 -20.79 10.44 -13.56
N LEU A 30 -21.14 9.92 -14.75
CA LEU A 30 -21.38 8.49 -14.95
C LEU A 30 -20.10 7.68 -14.71
N LEU A 31 -18.97 8.12 -15.26
CA LEU A 31 -17.67 7.47 -15.05
C LEU A 31 -17.26 7.48 -13.57
N ASP A 32 -17.39 8.62 -12.89
CA ASP A 32 -17.07 8.74 -11.46
C ASP A 32 -17.95 7.79 -10.62
N TRP A 33 -19.23 7.69 -10.97
CA TRP A 33 -20.15 6.75 -10.32
C TRP A 33 -19.75 5.30 -10.55
N THR A 34 -19.44 4.90 -11.78
CA THR A 34 -19.01 3.54 -12.12
C THR A 34 -17.70 3.17 -11.41
N ILE A 35 -16.69 4.05 -11.44
CA ILE A 35 -15.40 3.80 -10.76
C ILE A 35 -15.62 3.58 -9.26
N LEU A 36 -16.36 4.48 -8.60
CA LEU A 36 -16.60 4.41 -7.15
C LEU A 36 -17.50 3.22 -6.76
N MET A 37 -18.40 2.78 -7.63
CA MET A 37 -19.22 1.58 -7.40
C MET A 37 -18.39 0.29 -7.44
N LEU A 38 -17.33 0.25 -8.25
CA LEU A 38 -16.43 -0.91 -8.34
C LEU A 38 -15.45 -0.99 -7.15
N CYS A 39 -15.01 0.14 -6.59
CA CYS A 39 -14.02 0.17 -5.51
C CYS A 39 -14.34 -0.73 -4.28
N PRO A 40 -15.58 -0.80 -3.74
CA PRO A 40 -15.94 -1.68 -2.63
C PRO A 40 -15.64 -3.16 -2.88
N PHE A 41 -15.70 -3.60 -4.13
CA PHE A 41 -15.50 -5.01 -4.49
C PHE A 41 -14.03 -5.39 -4.67
N SER A 42 -13.11 -4.43 -4.67
CA SER A 42 -11.69 -4.68 -4.94
C SER A 42 -11.08 -5.78 -4.05
N ILE A 43 -11.26 -5.70 -2.74
CA ILE A 43 -10.76 -6.71 -1.80
C ILE A 43 -11.50 -8.04 -2.00
N ALA A 44 -12.82 -8.02 -2.20
CA ALA A 44 -13.59 -9.24 -2.42
C ALA A 44 -13.10 -10.00 -3.67
N VAL A 45 -12.76 -9.30 -4.76
CA VAL A 45 -12.16 -9.93 -5.95
C VAL A 45 -10.78 -10.52 -5.63
N ASP A 46 -9.96 -9.84 -4.82
CA ASP A 46 -8.69 -10.41 -4.34
C ASP A 46 -8.90 -11.68 -3.49
N LEU A 47 -9.96 -11.74 -2.67
CA LEU A 47 -10.32 -12.94 -1.90
C LEU A 47 -10.71 -14.11 -2.81
N VAL A 48 -11.57 -13.85 -3.81
CA VAL A 48 -11.96 -14.87 -4.79
C VAL A 48 -10.76 -15.35 -5.59
N ASN A 49 -9.90 -14.43 -6.04
CA ASN A 49 -8.67 -14.76 -6.74
C ASN A 49 -7.74 -15.64 -5.87
N GLY A 50 -7.64 -15.32 -4.58
CA GLY A 50 -6.90 -16.11 -3.60
C GLY A 50 -7.46 -17.52 -3.37
N PHE A 51 -8.77 -17.63 -3.28
CA PHE A 51 -9.46 -18.92 -3.19
C PHE A 51 -9.21 -19.78 -4.45
N LEU A 52 -9.31 -19.18 -5.64
CA LEU A 52 -9.02 -19.88 -6.89
C LEU A 52 -7.57 -20.40 -6.94
N LEU A 53 -6.61 -19.60 -6.46
CA LEU A 53 -5.22 -20.02 -6.35
C LEU A 53 -5.04 -21.23 -5.42
N LEU A 54 -5.77 -21.30 -4.30
CA LEU A 54 -5.76 -22.48 -3.40
C LEU A 54 -6.30 -23.74 -4.09
N THR A 55 -7.33 -23.58 -4.91
CA THR A 55 -7.90 -24.70 -5.69
C THR A 55 -7.05 -25.10 -6.91
N GLY A 56 -5.91 -24.44 -7.14
CA GLY A 56 -5.02 -24.70 -8.27
C GLY A 56 -5.45 -24.02 -9.58
N ALA A 57 -6.49 -23.19 -9.56
CA ALA A 57 -6.94 -22.43 -10.73
C ALA A 57 -6.10 -21.15 -10.88
N ALA A 58 -5.23 -21.13 -11.90
CA ALA A 58 -4.44 -19.95 -12.25
C ALA A 58 -5.28 -18.92 -13.02
N ALA A 59 -6.14 -18.18 -12.31
CA ALA A 59 -6.93 -17.10 -12.88
C ALA A 59 -6.37 -15.73 -12.45
N PRO A 60 -6.01 -14.82 -13.38
CA PRO A 60 -5.57 -13.46 -13.06
C PRO A 60 -6.75 -12.52 -12.80
N LEU A 61 -7.78 -12.97 -12.10
CA LEU A 61 -9.06 -12.26 -11.92
C LEU A 61 -8.85 -10.86 -11.30
N SER A 62 -8.05 -10.77 -10.24
CA SER A 62 -7.74 -9.50 -9.57
C SER A 62 -7.01 -8.52 -10.49
N LEU A 63 -6.08 -9.02 -11.32
CA LEU A 63 -5.35 -8.21 -12.28
C LEU A 63 -6.29 -7.65 -13.36
N VAL A 64 -7.17 -8.48 -13.92
CA VAL A 64 -8.16 -8.06 -14.93
C VAL A 64 -9.12 -7.03 -14.35
N PHE A 65 -9.61 -7.24 -13.13
CA PHE A 65 -10.49 -6.28 -12.44
C PHE A 65 -9.81 -4.92 -12.25
N LYS A 66 -8.57 -4.90 -11.76
CA LYS A 66 -7.80 -3.66 -11.54
C LYS A 66 -7.44 -2.97 -12.85
N ALA A 67 -7.12 -3.72 -13.90
CA ALA A 67 -6.90 -3.18 -15.24
C ALA A 67 -8.17 -2.52 -15.80
N GLY A 68 -9.36 -3.09 -15.53
CA GLY A 68 -10.64 -2.49 -15.87
C GLY A 68 -10.85 -1.13 -15.17
N ILE A 69 -10.66 -1.07 -13.85
CA ILE A 69 -10.75 0.19 -13.09
C ILE A 69 -9.71 1.19 -13.61
N LEU A 70 -8.47 0.75 -13.86
CA LEU A 70 -7.41 1.60 -14.39
C LEU A 70 -7.78 2.23 -15.73
N THR A 71 -8.38 1.45 -16.63
CA THR A 71 -8.84 1.94 -17.93
C THR A 71 -9.90 3.03 -17.76
N LEU A 72 -10.90 2.80 -16.89
CA LEU A 72 -11.93 3.81 -16.60
C LEU A 72 -11.34 5.08 -15.99
N VAL A 73 -10.37 4.93 -15.08
CA VAL A 73 -9.65 6.06 -14.45
C VAL A 73 -8.88 6.86 -15.50
N ILE A 74 -8.13 6.21 -16.39
CA ILE A 74 -7.37 6.90 -17.45
C ILE A 74 -8.32 7.63 -18.40
N ILE A 75 -9.43 7.01 -18.81
CA ILE A 75 -10.46 7.67 -19.63
C ILE A 75 -11.01 8.90 -18.90
N ARG A 76 -11.33 8.76 -17.60
CA ARG A 76 -11.87 9.86 -16.80
C ARG A 76 -10.88 11.02 -16.64
N ILE A 77 -9.60 10.72 -16.49
CA ILE A 77 -8.51 11.71 -16.48
C ILE A 77 -8.39 12.36 -17.87
N ALA A 78 -8.42 11.59 -18.96
CA ALA A 78 -8.29 12.12 -20.33
C ALA A 78 -9.41 13.11 -20.69
N ILE A 79 -10.64 12.87 -20.23
CA ILE A 79 -11.78 13.79 -20.41
C ILE A 79 -11.61 15.08 -19.57
N THR A 80 -10.78 15.05 -18.52
CA THR A 80 -10.47 16.22 -17.69
C THR A 80 -9.28 16.99 -18.23
N ASP A 81 -8.17 16.28 -18.43
CA ASP A 81 -6.89 16.81 -18.88
C ASP A 81 -6.16 15.73 -19.69
N LEU A 82 -6.16 15.91 -21.00
CA LEU A 82 -5.50 15.00 -21.93
C LEU A 82 -3.99 14.94 -21.69
N ARG A 83 -3.35 16.03 -21.23
CA ARG A 83 -1.89 16.07 -21.01
C ARG A 83 -1.51 15.11 -19.89
N ILE A 84 -2.25 15.13 -18.77
CA ILE A 84 -2.02 14.22 -17.64
C ILE A 84 -2.24 12.76 -18.09
N ALA A 85 -3.30 12.49 -18.84
CA ALA A 85 -3.55 11.14 -19.36
C ALA A 85 -2.44 10.65 -20.31
N THR A 86 -1.98 11.51 -21.24
CA THR A 86 -0.86 11.17 -22.12
C THR A 86 0.44 10.96 -21.36
N GLY A 87 0.68 11.73 -20.29
CA GLY A 87 1.83 11.54 -19.39
C GLY A 87 1.78 10.20 -18.66
N LEU A 88 0.61 9.78 -18.18
CA LEU A 88 0.43 8.45 -17.57
C LEU A 88 0.64 7.31 -18.57
N LEU A 89 0.11 7.44 -19.78
CA LEU A 89 0.34 6.45 -20.85
C LEU A 89 1.81 6.38 -21.26
N ALA A 90 2.49 7.53 -21.38
CA ALA A 90 3.92 7.59 -21.63
C ALA A 90 4.72 6.92 -20.49
N LEU A 91 4.38 7.21 -19.23
CA LEU A 91 5.00 6.55 -18.08
C LEU A 91 4.79 5.04 -18.11
N THR A 92 3.59 4.58 -18.48
CA THR A 92 3.28 3.15 -18.64
C THR A 92 4.17 2.50 -19.69
N PHE A 93 4.28 3.15 -20.84
CA PHE A 93 5.14 2.68 -21.92
C PHE A 93 6.59 2.57 -21.44
N LEU A 94 7.11 3.59 -20.76
CA LEU A 94 8.46 3.60 -20.21
C LEU A 94 8.69 2.46 -19.19
N LEU A 95 7.77 2.24 -18.26
CA LEU A 95 7.84 1.15 -17.28
C LEU A 95 7.77 -0.25 -17.92
N SER A 96 7.19 -0.36 -19.12
CA SER A 96 7.09 -1.61 -19.87
C SER A 96 8.29 -1.92 -20.79
N LEU A 97 9.21 -0.95 -20.98
CA LEU A 97 10.38 -1.14 -21.83
C LEU A 97 11.29 -2.30 -21.40
N PRO A 98 11.54 -2.56 -20.10
CA PRO A 98 12.32 -3.71 -19.69
C PRO A 98 11.66 -5.04 -20.07
N SER A 99 10.33 -5.12 -19.93
CA SER A 99 9.55 -6.30 -20.29
C SER A 99 9.66 -6.59 -21.79
N LEU A 100 9.50 -5.56 -22.62
CA LEU A 100 9.65 -5.67 -24.07
C LEU A 100 11.05 -6.14 -24.44
N ARG A 101 12.09 -5.60 -23.79
CA ARG A 101 13.47 -6.01 -24.04
C ARG A 101 13.71 -7.48 -23.66
N ILE A 102 13.26 -7.93 -22.49
CA ILE A 102 13.39 -9.33 -22.08
C ILE A 102 12.68 -10.24 -23.06
N PHE A 103 11.45 -9.87 -23.46
CA PHE A 103 10.68 -10.64 -24.43
C PHE A 103 11.42 -10.77 -25.76
N LEU A 104 11.99 -9.68 -26.28
CA LEU A 104 12.76 -9.70 -27.52
C LEU A 104 14.05 -10.55 -27.44
N ILE A 105 14.67 -10.63 -26.27
CA ILE A 105 15.93 -11.39 -26.08
C ILE A 105 15.67 -12.88 -25.80
N ARG A 106 14.71 -13.20 -24.92
CA ARG A 106 14.48 -14.58 -24.44
C ARG A 106 13.29 -15.27 -25.11
N GLY A 107 12.37 -14.54 -25.74
CA GLY A 107 11.16 -15.11 -26.36
C GLY A 107 10.15 -15.69 -25.37
N GLU A 108 10.32 -15.48 -24.06
CA GLU A 108 9.47 -16.06 -23.03
C GLU A 108 8.31 -15.13 -22.66
N PHE A 109 7.09 -15.49 -23.09
CA PHE A 109 5.87 -14.75 -22.76
C PHE A 109 5.57 -14.69 -21.25
N SER A 110 5.95 -15.72 -20.48
CA SER A 110 5.74 -15.77 -19.03
C SER A 110 6.46 -14.62 -18.31
N LEU A 111 7.72 -14.38 -18.65
CA LEU A 111 8.53 -13.31 -18.06
C LEU A 111 7.99 -11.92 -18.42
N PHE A 112 7.51 -11.76 -19.66
CA PHE A 112 6.86 -10.54 -20.12
C PHE A 112 5.61 -10.20 -19.28
N PHE A 113 4.74 -11.19 -19.02
CA PHE A 113 3.53 -10.97 -18.22
C PHE A 113 3.82 -10.65 -16.75
N ILE A 114 4.89 -11.22 -16.16
CA ILE A 114 5.31 -10.90 -14.79
C ILE A 114 5.63 -9.41 -14.67
N ASP A 115 6.42 -8.87 -15.60
CA ASP A 115 6.88 -7.50 -15.53
C ASP A 115 5.76 -6.50 -15.86
N ILE A 116 4.92 -6.80 -16.86
CA ILE A 116 3.76 -5.96 -17.18
C ILE A 116 2.76 -5.93 -16.03
N SER A 117 2.52 -7.07 -15.38
CA SER A 117 1.65 -7.12 -14.20
C SER A 117 2.16 -6.18 -13.09
N LEU A 118 3.48 -6.10 -12.90
CA LEU A 118 4.08 -5.18 -11.95
C LEU A 118 3.93 -3.71 -12.38
N ALA A 119 4.20 -3.40 -13.65
CA ALA A 119 4.04 -2.05 -14.20
C ALA A 119 2.59 -1.55 -14.09
N ILE A 120 1.60 -2.42 -14.38
CA ILE A 120 0.17 -2.13 -14.22
C ILE A 120 -0.16 -1.80 -12.76
N ARG A 121 0.43 -2.48 -11.77
CA ARG A 121 0.18 -2.18 -10.35
C ARG A 121 0.72 -0.82 -9.93
N VAL A 122 1.94 -0.47 -10.36
CA VAL A 122 2.53 0.87 -10.13
C VAL A 122 1.61 1.94 -10.74
N LEU A 123 1.24 1.76 -12.01
CA LEU A 123 0.38 2.69 -12.73
C LEU A 123 -0.99 2.82 -12.09
N PHE A 124 -1.59 1.70 -11.67
CA PHE A 124 -2.88 1.67 -11.02
C PHE A 124 -2.90 2.55 -9.78
N PHE A 125 -1.88 2.42 -8.94
CA PHE A 125 -1.79 3.21 -7.72
C PHE A 125 -1.66 4.71 -8.02
N LEU A 126 -0.71 5.09 -8.89
CA LEU A 126 -0.49 6.50 -9.27
C LEU A 126 -1.74 7.12 -9.92
N SER A 127 -2.35 6.41 -10.87
CA SER A 127 -3.51 6.90 -11.60
C SER A 127 -4.72 7.06 -10.69
N PHE A 128 -4.93 6.13 -9.75
CA PHE A 128 -6.02 6.22 -8.79
C PHE A 128 -5.84 7.37 -7.81
N MET A 129 -4.61 7.66 -7.35
CA MET A 129 -4.33 8.86 -6.55
C MET A 129 -4.63 10.15 -7.32
N LEU A 130 -4.14 10.27 -8.55
CA LEU A 130 -4.40 11.43 -9.41
C LEU A 130 -5.89 11.63 -9.63
N TYR A 131 -6.63 10.55 -9.89
CA TYR A 131 -8.09 10.58 -10.01
C TYR A 131 -8.75 11.21 -8.77
N ILE A 132 -8.37 10.79 -7.56
CA ILE A 132 -8.93 11.35 -6.33
C ILE A 132 -8.55 12.82 -6.14
N VAL A 133 -7.30 13.21 -6.45
CA VAL A 133 -6.84 14.61 -6.38
C VAL A 133 -7.64 15.51 -7.33
N LEU A 134 -7.91 15.03 -8.55
CA LEU A 134 -8.60 15.80 -9.59
C LEU A 134 -10.12 15.84 -9.41
N THR A 135 -10.74 14.74 -8.96
CA THR A 135 -12.21 14.63 -8.91
C THR A 135 -12.80 15.02 -7.56
N GLN A 136 -12.01 14.93 -6.49
CA GLN A 136 -12.42 15.24 -5.11
C GLN A 136 -13.82 14.69 -4.76
N PRO A 137 -14.01 13.35 -4.78
CA PRO A 137 -15.31 12.76 -4.56
C PRO A 137 -15.85 13.03 -3.15
N THR A 138 -17.17 12.98 -3.00
CA THR A 138 -17.84 13.22 -1.72
C THR A 138 -17.35 12.25 -0.64
N VAL A 139 -16.98 12.78 0.53
CA VAL A 139 -16.44 12.00 1.66
C VAL A 139 -17.39 10.89 2.12
N ASP A 140 -18.71 11.09 2.03
CA ASP A 140 -19.69 10.08 2.45
C ASP A 140 -19.65 8.81 1.60
N LYS A 141 -19.53 8.94 0.28
CA LYS A 141 -19.34 7.80 -0.63
C LYS A 141 -18.04 7.05 -0.29
N ILE A 142 -16.96 7.78 -0.02
CA ILE A 142 -15.66 7.19 0.30
C ILE A 142 -15.71 6.48 1.65
N ASN A 143 -16.35 7.07 2.66
CA ASN A 143 -16.55 6.44 3.95
C ASN A 143 -17.36 5.15 3.82
N PHE A 144 -18.36 5.10 2.92
CA PHE A 144 -19.10 3.87 2.64
C PHE A 144 -18.19 2.80 2.04
N ILE A 145 -17.41 3.14 1.00
CA ILE A 145 -16.45 2.23 0.36
C ILE A 145 -15.47 1.67 1.41
N LEU A 146 -14.84 2.55 2.20
CA LEU A 146 -13.85 2.15 3.21
C LEU A 146 -14.45 1.24 4.29
N LYS A 147 -15.69 1.47 4.73
CA LYS A 147 -16.38 0.56 5.66
C LYS A 147 -16.55 -0.83 5.08
N VAL A 148 -16.97 -0.94 3.82
CA VAL A 148 -17.12 -2.24 3.14
C VAL A 148 -15.76 -2.94 3.08
N LEU A 149 -14.71 -2.22 2.68
CA LEU A 149 -13.34 -2.76 2.62
C LEU A 149 -12.82 -3.23 4.00
N THR A 150 -13.08 -2.47 5.06
CA THR A 150 -12.77 -2.88 6.44
C THR A 150 -13.48 -4.17 6.82
N VAL A 151 -14.77 -4.28 6.53
CA VAL A 151 -15.54 -5.50 6.82
C VAL A 151 -15.02 -6.68 6.01
N SER A 152 -14.68 -6.49 4.73
CA SER A 152 -14.10 -7.55 3.88
C SER A 152 -12.80 -8.11 4.44
N ILE A 153 -11.89 -7.25 4.95
CA ILE A 153 -10.66 -7.71 5.59
C ILE A 153 -10.93 -8.44 6.91
N ALA A 154 -11.84 -7.93 7.72
CA ALA A 154 -12.20 -8.59 8.97
C ALA A 154 -12.79 -9.99 8.73
N VAL A 155 -13.67 -10.13 7.73
CA VAL A 155 -14.23 -11.42 7.31
C VAL A 155 -13.14 -12.36 6.78
N ASN A 156 -12.20 -11.85 5.98
CA ASN A 156 -11.06 -12.64 5.50
C ASN A 156 -10.20 -13.20 6.66
N LEU A 157 -9.86 -12.36 7.64
CA LEU A 157 -9.11 -12.79 8.80
C LEU A 157 -9.91 -13.78 9.67
N ALA A 158 -11.22 -13.61 9.79
CA ALA A 158 -12.09 -14.56 10.49
C ALA A 158 -12.07 -15.95 9.82
N PHE A 159 -12.15 -16.01 8.48
CA PHE A 159 -11.96 -17.27 7.74
C PHE A 159 -10.57 -17.87 7.99
N GLY A 160 -9.55 -17.03 8.02
CA GLY A 160 -8.19 -17.44 8.36
C GLY A 160 -8.05 -18.04 9.76
N VAL A 161 -8.74 -17.49 10.76
CA VAL A 161 -8.79 -18.05 12.13
C VAL A 161 -9.50 -19.41 12.16
N LEU A 162 -10.52 -19.59 11.31
CA LEU A 162 -11.20 -20.89 11.13
C LEU A 162 -10.34 -21.92 10.37
N GLY A 163 -9.10 -21.58 9.99
CA GLY A 163 -8.18 -22.47 9.29
C GLY A 163 -8.28 -22.42 7.76
N PHE A 164 -9.05 -21.48 7.19
CA PHE A 164 -9.15 -21.33 5.74
C PHE A 164 -8.13 -20.34 5.20
N GLY A 165 -7.37 -20.74 4.18
CA GLY A 165 -6.50 -19.84 3.43
C GLY A 165 -5.00 -20.07 3.65
N PHE A 166 -4.21 -19.06 3.32
CA PHE A 166 -2.76 -19.08 3.41
C PHE A 166 -2.28 -18.64 4.81
N ALA A 167 -1.23 -19.31 5.29
CA ALA A 167 -0.47 -18.88 6.46
C ALA A 167 0.54 -17.77 6.09
N THR A 168 0.94 -16.97 7.09
CA THR A 168 1.92 -15.90 6.87
C THR A 168 3.31 -16.48 6.65
N TYR A 169 3.75 -17.36 7.55
CA TYR A 169 4.97 -18.14 7.42
C TYR A 169 4.63 -19.59 7.01
N SER A 170 5.62 -20.32 6.49
CA SER A 170 5.43 -21.63 5.86
C SER A 170 4.82 -22.70 6.78
N VAL A 171 4.33 -23.78 6.14
CA VAL A 171 3.55 -24.89 6.73
C VAL A 171 4.20 -25.50 7.99
N ASP A 172 5.53 -25.51 8.08
CA ASP A 172 6.25 -26.05 9.25
C ASP A 172 6.23 -25.12 10.47
N GLU A 173 6.00 -23.81 10.28
CA GLU A 173 5.99 -22.81 11.36
C GLU A 173 4.56 -22.40 11.77
N GLY A 174 3.55 -22.58 10.89
CA GLY A 174 2.12 -22.40 11.21
C GLY A 174 1.70 -21.03 11.75
N PHE A 175 2.59 -20.03 11.69
CA PHE A 175 2.42 -18.77 12.40
C PHE A 175 1.88 -17.66 11.49
N GLY A 176 0.85 -16.95 11.98
CA GLY A 176 0.22 -15.84 11.28
C GLY A 176 -0.77 -16.24 10.19
N ILE A 177 -1.77 -15.38 9.98
CA ILE A 177 -2.94 -15.65 9.15
C ILE A 177 -3.03 -14.60 8.03
N LYS A 178 -3.03 -15.03 6.77
CA LYS A 178 -3.33 -14.15 5.62
C LYS A 178 -4.77 -14.33 5.10
N GLY A 179 -5.43 -15.42 5.47
CA GLY A 179 -6.70 -15.83 4.86
C GLY A 179 -6.50 -16.09 3.36
N PHE A 180 -7.43 -15.66 2.52
CA PHE A 180 -7.31 -15.84 1.06
C PHE A 180 -6.32 -14.88 0.40
N ILE A 181 -5.77 -13.89 1.11
CA ILE A 181 -4.84 -12.93 0.51
C ILE A 181 -3.44 -13.54 0.44
N PHE A 182 -2.89 -13.67 -0.77
CA PHE A 182 -1.60 -14.33 -0.98
C PHE A 182 -0.40 -13.56 -0.38
N SER A 183 -0.39 -12.22 -0.54
CA SER A 183 0.75 -11.39 -0.13
C SER A 183 0.56 -10.80 1.27
N GLY A 184 1.44 -11.20 2.20
CA GLY A 184 1.39 -10.76 3.61
C GLY A 184 1.76 -9.29 3.80
N ASN A 185 2.72 -8.78 3.02
CA ASN A 185 3.13 -7.37 3.12
C ASN A 185 2.05 -6.44 2.55
N GLU A 186 1.44 -6.80 1.42
CA GLU A 186 0.31 -6.06 0.86
C GLU A 186 -0.89 -6.05 1.83
N LEU A 187 -1.17 -7.18 2.49
CA LEU A 187 -2.19 -7.26 3.54
C LEU A 187 -1.86 -6.35 4.73
N ALA A 188 -0.61 -6.33 5.18
CA ALA A 188 -0.16 -5.50 6.29
C ALA A 188 -0.43 -4.00 6.03
N ILE A 189 -0.06 -3.51 4.85
CA ILE A 189 -0.28 -2.10 4.47
C ILE A 189 -1.78 -1.80 4.37
N THR A 190 -2.56 -2.75 3.82
CA THR A 190 -4.01 -2.62 3.71
C THR A 190 -4.68 -2.52 5.08
N ILE A 191 -4.24 -3.33 6.04
CA ILE A 191 -4.70 -3.26 7.43
C ILE A 191 -4.34 -1.90 8.03
N ILE A 192 -3.09 -1.44 7.87
CA ILE A 192 -2.65 -0.13 8.38
C ILE A 192 -3.52 1.01 7.81
N ALA A 193 -3.76 1.01 6.50
CA ALA A 193 -4.63 2.00 5.85
C ALA A 193 -6.06 2.00 6.43
N LEU A 194 -6.65 0.81 6.58
CA LEU A 194 -8.02 0.67 7.09
C LEU A 194 -8.08 0.96 8.60
N SER A 195 -7.08 0.59 9.39
CA SER A 195 -6.96 0.93 10.80
C SER A 195 -6.92 2.44 11.01
N TYR A 196 -6.16 3.14 10.16
CA TYR A 196 -6.13 4.60 10.17
C TYR A 196 -7.50 5.20 9.86
N PHE A 197 -8.19 4.71 8.83
CA PHE A 197 -9.57 5.12 8.55
C PHE A 197 -10.53 4.87 9.72
N VAL A 198 -10.50 3.67 10.31
CA VAL A 198 -11.38 3.30 11.43
C VAL A 198 -11.17 4.28 12.58
N MET A 199 -9.92 4.48 13.01
CA MET A 199 -9.58 5.34 14.15
C MET A 199 -9.89 6.82 13.89
N PHE A 200 -9.46 7.36 12.74
CA PHE A 200 -9.46 8.80 12.50
C PHE A 200 -10.69 9.32 11.74
N SER A 201 -11.54 8.45 11.15
CA SER A 201 -12.78 8.85 10.48
C SER A 201 -14.02 8.14 11.02
N TRP A 202 -14.00 6.82 11.18
CA TRP A 202 -15.21 6.06 11.52
C TRP A 202 -15.60 6.22 13.00
N VAL A 203 -14.68 5.94 13.92
CA VAL A 203 -15.01 5.86 15.36
C VAL A 203 -14.63 7.10 16.17
N LYS A 204 -13.87 8.04 15.60
CA LYS A 204 -13.37 9.26 16.26
C LYS A 204 -14.42 10.04 17.08
N HIS A 205 -15.65 10.12 16.57
CA HIS A 205 -16.75 10.86 17.21
C HIS A 205 -17.80 9.96 17.88
N LYS A 206 -17.51 8.66 18.00
CA LYS A 206 -18.38 7.70 18.70
C LYS A 206 -18.09 7.71 20.20
N SER A 207 -18.98 7.10 20.99
CA SER A 207 -18.79 6.97 22.44
C SER A 207 -17.51 6.22 22.77
N TRP A 208 -16.93 6.52 23.93
CA TRP A 208 -15.66 5.93 24.38
C TRP A 208 -15.63 4.38 24.33
N PRO A 209 -16.69 3.64 24.73
CA PRO A 209 -16.70 2.18 24.62
C PRO A 209 -16.53 1.69 23.18
N ILE A 210 -17.19 2.34 22.21
CA ILE A 210 -17.07 1.97 20.78
C ILE A 210 -15.64 2.22 20.28
N GLN A 211 -15.01 3.30 20.71
CA GLN A 211 -13.61 3.59 20.37
C GLN A 211 -12.67 2.51 20.93
N MET A 212 -12.87 2.10 22.17
CA MET A 212 -12.04 1.05 22.81
C MET A 212 -12.22 -0.31 22.14
N THR A 213 -13.45 -0.70 21.80
CA THR A 213 -13.70 -1.95 21.05
C THR A 213 -13.01 -1.92 19.70
N ALA A 214 -13.12 -0.81 18.96
CA ALA A 214 -12.48 -0.68 17.65
C ALA A 214 -10.94 -0.72 17.73
N LEU A 215 -10.37 -0.12 18.79
CA LEU A 215 -8.93 -0.16 19.07
C LEU A 215 -8.45 -1.60 19.27
N ILE A 216 -9.13 -2.37 20.13
CA ILE A 216 -8.79 -3.78 20.39
C ILE A 216 -8.88 -4.60 19.11
N LEU A 217 -9.94 -4.41 18.31
CA LEU A 217 -10.11 -5.12 17.03
C LEU A 217 -9.00 -4.78 16.02
N VAL A 218 -8.58 -3.51 15.95
CA VAL A 218 -7.47 -3.08 15.08
C VAL A 218 -6.14 -3.74 15.50
N LEU A 219 -5.83 -3.76 16.80
CA LEU A 219 -4.62 -4.42 17.30
C LEU A 219 -4.68 -5.93 17.04
N LEU A 220 -5.83 -6.56 17.27
CA LEU A 220 -6.05 -7.97 16.99
C LEU A 220 -5.81 -8.29 15.51
N CYS A 221 -6.36 -7.49 14.58
CA CYS A 221 -6.13 -7.69 13.14
C CYS A 221 -4.63 -7.61 12.78
N GLY A 222 -3.90 -6.66 13.34
CA GLY A 222 -2.45 -6.54 13.12
C GLY A 222 -1.67 -7.73 13.69
N ALA A 223 -2.04 -8.21 14.87
CA ALA A 223 -1.43 -9.36 15.52
C ALA A 223 -1.70 -10.68 14.78
N LEU A 224 -2.93 -10.90 14.28
CA LEU A 224 -3.31 -12.12 13.56
C LEU A 224 -2.48 -12.32 12.28
N VAL A 225 -2.12 -11.25 11.57
CA VAL A 225 -1.27 -11.35 10.37
C VAL A 225 0.17 -11.72 10.73
N ALA A 226 0.63 -11.43 11.94
CA ALA A 226 1.96 -11.74 12.46
C ALA A 226 3.14 -11.25 11.60
N THR A 227 2.97 -10.16 10.86
CA THR A 227 4.07 -9.48 10.17
C THR A 227 4.57 -8.31 11.02
N LYS A 228 5.90 -8.09 11.03
CA LYS A 228 6.53 -6.95 11.73
C LYS A 228 5.86 -5.64 11.34
N SER A 229 5.54 -5.48 10.06
CA SER A 229 4.91 -4.28 9.50
C SER A 229 3.48 -4.07 10.00
N ALA A 230 2.63 -5.12 9.96
CA ALA A 230 1.25 -5.00 10.42
C ALA A 230 1.18 -4.68 11.92
N MET A 231 1.96 -5.40 12.74
CA MET A 231 1.99 -5.21 14.19
C MET A 231 2.47 -3.82 14.57
N LEU A 232 3.63 -3.39 14.07
CA LEU A 232 4.16 -2.06 14.39
C LEU A 232 3.27 -0.95 13.85
N GLY A 233 2.74 -1.11 12.63
CA GLY A 233 1.88 -0.11 12.01
C GLY A 233 0.56 0.10 12.76
N THR A 234 -0.13 -0.96 13.18
CA THR A 234 -1.36 -0.83 13.96
C THR A 234 -1.12 -0.27 15.35
N ILE A 235 -0.02 -0.67 16.02
CA ILE A 235 0.40 -0.09 17.31
C ILE A 235 0.65 1.41 17.17
N ILE A 236 1.39 1.85 16.14
CA ILE A 236 1.67 3.27 15.91
C ILE A 236 0.37 4.05 15.65
N ILE A 237 -0.55 3.53 14.84
CA ILE A 237 -1.85 4.17 14.57
C ILE A 237 -2.67 4.31 15.85
N VAL A 238 -2.75 3.26 16.65
CA VAL A 238 -3.50 3.25 17.90
C VAL A 238 -2.87 4.21 18.91
N GLY A 239 -1.55 4.16 19.08
CA GLY A 239 -0.81 5.08 19.95
C GLY A 239 -1.02 6.53 19.55
N LEU A 240 -0.94 6.83 18.26
CA LEU A 240 -1.22 8.15 17.71
C LEU A 240 -2.66 8.59 17.97
N PHE A 241 -3.65 7.72 17.77
CA PHE A 241 -5.05 8.02 18.05
C PHE A 241 -5.27 8.36 19.52
N LEU A 242 -4.74 7.54 20.43
CA LEU A 242 -4.82 7.80 21.88
C LEU A 242 -4.11 9.10 22.25
N PHE A 243 -2.92 9.35 21.72
CA PHE A 243 -2.15 10.57 21.99
C PHE A 243 -2.89 11.83 21.57
N LEU A 244 -3.51 11.82 20.39
CA LEU A 244 -4.24 12.96 19.85
C LEU A 244 -5.62 13.16 20.49
N ASN A 245 -6.29 12.09 20.93
CA ASN A 245 -7.62 12.17 21.53
C ASN A 245 -7.57 12.44 23.04
N SER A 246 -6.63 11.83 23.78
CA SER A 246 -6.42 12.08 25.21
C SER A 246 -5.03 11.66 25.68
N ARG A 247 -4.17 12.65 25.92
CA ARG A 247 -2.80 12.47 26.43
C ARG A 247 -2.76 11.64 27.72
N LYS A 248 -3.74 11.86 28.62
CA LYS A 248 -3.84 11.11 29.88
C LYS A 248 -4.11 9.63 29.64
N THR A 249 -5.04 9.30 28.73
CA THR A 249 -5.30 7.89 28.38
C THR A 249 -4.14 7.26 27.64
N PHE A 250 -3.40 8.01 26.81
CA PHE A 250 -2.19 7.49 26.16
C PHE A 250 -1.14 7.05 27.19
N PHE A 251 -0.79 7.92 28.15
CA PHE A 251 0.17 7.55 29.19
C PHE A 251 -0.34 6.41 30.08
N ALA A 252 -1.64 6.40 30.42
CA ALA A 252 -2.22 5.30 31.19
C ALA A 252 -2.18 3.96 30.42
N THR A 253 -2.53 3.94 29.13
CA THR A 253 -2.44 2.74 28.30
C THR A 253 -1.00 2.28 28.12
N LEU A 254 -0.05 3.20 27.90
CA LEU A 254 1.37 2.87 27.81
C LEU A 254 1.87 2.23 29.11
N LEU A 255 1.52 2.80 30.26
CA LEU A 255 1.86 2.24 31.57
C LEU A 255 1.23 0.85 31.78
N ILE A 256 -0.03 0.65 31.40
CA ILE A 256 -0.68 -0.66 31.46
C ILE A 256 0.02 -1.67 30.55
N CYS A 257 0.41 -1.29 29.34
CA CYS A 257 1.13 -2.17 28.42
C CYS A 257 2.51 -2.55 29.00
N ILE A 258 3.27 -1.58 29.50
CA ILE A 258 4.57 -1.82 30.15
C ILE A 258 4.39 -2.74 31.36
N PHE A 259 3.40 -2.45 32.22
CA PHE A 259 3.11 -3.25 33.40
C PHE A 259 2.65 -4.67 33.05
N SER A 260 1.85 -4.84 31.99
CA SER A 260 1.44 -6.14 31.49
C SER A 260 2.64 -6.94 30.96
N ILE A 261 3.54 -6.31 30.22
CA ILE A 261 4.78 -6.96 29.76
C ILE A 261 5.62 -7.42 30.95
N ILE A 262 5.75 -6.59 31.98
CA ILE A 262 6.49 -6.94 33.21
C ILE A 262 5.81 -8.09 33.96
N LEU A 263 4.49 -8.02 34.17
CA LEU A 263 3.73 -9.05 34.88
C LEU A 263 3.74 -10.41 34.17
N PHE A 264 3.71 -10.41 32.84
CA PHE A 264 3.73 -11.61 32.02
C PHE A 264 5.12 -11.95 31.48
N ALA A 265 6.19 -11.33 31.97
CA ALA A 265 7.54 -11.50 31.45
C ALA A 265 7.99 -12.97 31.51
N ASP A 266 7.68 -13.69 32.59
CA ASP A 266 8.04 -15.09 32.75
C ASP A 266 7.28 -16.01 31.78
N ALA A 267 5.96 -15.80 31.65
CA ALA A 267 5.13 -16.54 30.71
C ALA A 267 5.52 -16.25 29.24
N LEU A 268 5.86 -15.00 28.93
CA LEU A 268 6.44 -14.61 27.65
C LEU A 268 7.80 -15.28 27.45
N GLY A 269 8.64 -15.34 28.48
CA GLY A 269 9.95 -16.00 28.43
C GLY A 269 9.86 -17.47 28.08
N GLU A 270 8.90 -18.20 28.65
CA GLU A 270 8.64 -19.60 28.28
C GLU A 270 8.07 -19.75 26.88
N LEU A 271 7.10 -18.91 26.50
CA LEU A 271 6.52 -18.92 25.15
C LEU A 271 7.60 -18.67 24.09
N ILE A 272 8.49 -17.72 24.33
CA ILE A 272 9.60 -17.38 23.44
C ILE A 272 10.58 -18.56 23.31
N LYS A 273 10.90 -19.26 24.41
CA LYS A 273 11.77 -20.45 24.38
C LYS A 273 11.13 -21.60 23.60
N VAL A 274 9.85 -21.89 23.85
CA VAL A 274 9.12 -22.96 23.15
C VAL A 274 8.98 -22.67 21.66
N SER A 275 8.85 -21.39 21.29
CA SER A 275 8.68 -20.97 19.90
C SER A 275 9.94 -21.07 19.03
N GLY A 276 11.12 -21.33 19.60
CA GLY A 276 12.37 -21.36 18.83
C GLY A 276 12.85 -19.99 18.31
N ILE A 277 12.15 -18.90 18.69
CA ILE A 277 12.35 -17.56 18.15
C ILE A 277 13.73 -17.01 18.53
N ILE A 278 14.18 -17.27 19.77
CA ILE A 278 15.50 -16.83 20.25
C ILE A 278 16.60 -17.55 19.49
N GLU A 279 16.52 -18.88 19.29
CA GLU A 279 17.52 -19.63 18.54
C GLU A 279 17.62 -19.13 17.10
N ARG A 280 16.49 -18.79 16.48
CA ARG A 280 16.45 -18.20 15.13
C ARG A 280 17.10 -16.82 15.08
N PHE A 281 16.79 -15.94 16.04
CA PHE A 281 17.40 -14.62 16.13
C PHE A 281 18.91 -14.72 16.39
N LEU A 282 19.33 -15.57 17.32
CA LEU A 282 20.74 -15.83 17.62
C LEU A 282 21.46 -16.41 16.40
N PHE A 283 20.84 -17.36 15.69
CA PHE A 283 21.42 -17.92 14.47
C PHE A 283 21.66 -16.86 13.40
N VAL A 284 20.67 -16.00 13.13
CA VAL A 284 20.80 -14.90 12.16
C VAL A 284 21.85 -13.89 12.64
N TYR A 285 21.82 -13.52 13.91
CA TYR A 285 22.78 -12.60 14.52
C TYR A 285 24.21 -13.12 14.43
N HIS A 286 24.46 -14.37 14.82
CA HIS A 286 25.79 -14.98 14.79
C HIS A 286 26.31 -15.19 13.36
N LYS A 287 25.44 -15.53 12.40
CA LYS A 287 25.88 -15.76 11.02
C LYS A 287 26.02 -14.50 10.18
N ARG A 288 25.23 -13.45 10.44
CA ARG A 288 25.10 -12.30 9.52
C ARG A 288 25.12 -10.93 10.23
N GLY A 289 25.23 -10.91 11.56
CA GLY A 289 25.32 -9.70 12.36
C GLY A 289 23.98 -8.98 12.55
N ILE A 290 24.03 -7.88 13.30
CA ILE A 290 22.85 -7.10 13.71
C ILE A 290 22.12 -6.43 12.54
N ILE A 291 22.87 -6.03 11.50
CA ILE A 291 22.31 -5.38 10.30
C ILE A 291 21.36 -6.35 9.59
N SER A 292 21.76 -7.61 9.44
CA SER A 292 20.96 -8.65 8.81
C SER A 292 19.69 -8.98 9.58
N LEU A 293 19.73 -8.88 10.91
CA LEU A 293 18.57 -9.09 11.76
C LEU A 293 17.52 -7.97 11.58
N ILE A 294 17.98 -6.72 11.46
CA ILE A 294 17.12 -5.54 11.23
C ILE A 294 16.52 -5.57 9.83
N PHE A 295 17.36 -5.79 8.81
CA PHE A 295 16.93 -5.79 7.41
C PHE A 295 16.36 -7.12 6.95
N SER A 296 16.23 -8.13 7.83
CA SER A 296 15.80 -9.49 7.47
C SER A 296 16.59 -10.05 6.28
N ALA A 297 17.92 -9.87 6.31
CA ALA A 297 18.88 -10.30 5.30
C ALA A 297 18.81 -9.63 3.91
N ARG A 298 18.08 -8.52 3.76
CA ARG A 298 17.94 -7.83 2.47
C ARG A 298 19.21 -7.17 1.96
N GLU A 299 20.19 -6.92 2.83
CA GLU A 299 21.51 -6.44 2.45
C GLU A 299 22.22 -7.43 1.52
N ALA A 300 22.07 -8.75 1.77
CA ALA A 300 22.63 -9.77 0.90
C ALA A 300 21.95 -9.78 -0.47
N PHE A 301 20.62 -9.60 -0.50
CA PHE A 301 19.86 -9.52 -1.76
C PHE A 301 20.24 -8.27 -2.56
N PHE A 302 20.45 -7.14 -1.90
CA PHE A 302 20.92 -5.92 -2.54
C PHE A 302 22.29 -6.11 -3.18
N LEU A 303 23.28 -6.62 -2.43
CA LEU A 303 24.63 -6.83 -2.96
C LEU A 303 24.66 -7.81 -4.13
N THR A 304 23.88 -8.88 -4.05
CA THR A 304 23.79 -9.88 -5.14
C THR A 304 23.15 -9.28 -6.39
N ASN A 305 22.06 -8.52 -6.23
CA ASN A 305 21.40 -7.85 -7.36
C ASN A 305 22.27 -6.73 -7.96
N LEU A 306 23.00 -6.00 -7.12
CA LEU A 306 23.93 -4.96 -7.56
C LEU A 306 25.08 -5.56 -8.37
N GLN A 307 25.72 -6.62 -7.86
CA GLN A 307 26.80 -7.29 -8.58
C GLN A 307 26.33 -7.86 -9.91
N PHE A 308 25.21 -8.60 -9.90
CA PHE A 308 24.61 -9.12 -11.13
C PHE A 308 24.27 -8.00 -12.13
N THR A 309 23.81 -6.85 -11.63
CA THR A 309 23.57 -5.68 -12.47
C THR A 309 24.87 -5.14 -13.04
N LEU A 310 25.88 -4.86 -12.22
CA LEU A 310 27.16 -4.34 -12.72
C LEU A 310 27.80 -5.26 -13.79
N ASP A 311 27.67 -6.57 -13.63
CA ASP A 311 28.30 -7.54 -14.51
C ASP A 311 27.57 -7.76 -15.85
N ASN A 312 26.24 -7.62 -15.85
CA ASN A 312 25.42 -8.03 -17.01
C ASN A 312 24.78 -6.86 -17.75
N PHE A 313 24.76 -5.66 -17.15
CA PHE A 313 23.82 -4.61 -17.52
C PHE A 313 24.47 -3.28 -17.89
N GLY A 314 24.21 -2.83 -19.13
CA GLY A 314 24.70 -1.56 -19.67
C GLY A 314 23.81 -0.35 -19.39
N LEU A 315 24.10 0.79 -20.02
CA LEU A 315 23.40 2.07 -19.81
C LEU A 315 21.87 1.97 -19.92
N PHE A 316 21.34 1.16 -20.85
CA PHE A 316 19.89 1.04 -21.08
C PHE A 316 19.12 0.76 -19.79
N GLY A 317 19.49 -0.26 -19.02
CA GLY A 317 18.69 -0.59 -17.84
C GLY A 317 19.07 0.19 -16.59
N TRP A 318 20.12 1.02 -16.61
CA TRP A 318 20.23 2.10 -15.60
C TRP A 318 19.11 3.13 -15.78
N PHE A 319 18.74 3.46 -17.02
CA PHE A 319 17.65 4.41 -17.30
C PHE A 319 16.26 3.77 -17.18
N PHE A 320 16.06 2.61 -17.80
CA PHE A 320 14.73 2.01 -17.95
C PHE A 320 14.50 0.79 -17.06
N GLY A 321 15.55 0.23 -16.45
CA GLY A 321 15.47 -0.99 -15.64
C GLY A 321 15.65 -2.26 -16.45
N TRP A 322 15.66 -3.39 -15.72
CA TRP A 322 15.89 -4.71 -16.30
C TRP A 322 14.68 -5.62 -16.26
N GLY A 323 13.61 -5.23 -15.54
CA GLY A 323 12.44 -6.06 -15.34
C GLY A 323 12.73 -7.20 -14.37
N GLN A 324 11.69 -7.70 -13.71
CA GLN A 324 11.79 -8.83 -12.80
C GLN A 324 12.24 -10.08 -13.57
N GLY A 325 11.79 -10.24 -14.82
CA GLY A 325 12.11 -11.39 -15.66
C GLY A 325 13.61 -11.59 -15.94
N ALA A 326 14.41 -10.53 -15.91
CA ALA A 326 15.86 -10.63 -16.16
C ALA A 326 16.60 -11.32 -15.01
N TYR A 327 16.10 -11.15 -13.78
CA TYR A 327 16.69 -11.73 -12.58
C TYR A 327 16.22 -13.16 -12.30
N VAL A 328 15.06 -13.56 -12.86
CA VAL A 328 14.52 -14.92 -12.69
C VAL A 328 15.53 -15.97 -13.17
N GLY A 329 15.81 -16.93 -12.30
CA GLY A 329 16.77 -18.02 -12.54
C GLY A 329 18.21 -17.73 -12.12
N PHE A 330 18.55 -16.48 -11.80
CA PHE A 330 19.92 -16.09 -11.43
C PHE A 330 20.02 -15.64 -9.97
N VAL A 331 19.14 -14.73 -9.56
CA VAL A 331 19.14 -14.12 -8.22
C VAL A 331 17.70 -13.88 -7.77
N LYS A 332 17.50 -13.60 -6.47
CA LYS A 332 16.17 -13.22 -5.98
C LYS A 332 15.74 -11.90 -6.64
N PRO A 333 14.66 -11.88 -7.46
CA PRO A 333 14.34 -10.70 -8.28
C PRO A 333 13.91 -9.46 -7.51
N LYS A 334 13.49 -9.61 -6.25
CA LYS A 334 13.03 -8.52 -5.40
C LYS A 334 13.88 -8.48 -4.14
N ILE A 335 14.41 -7.30 -3.87
CA ILE A 335 15.18 -6.98 -2.67
C ILE A 335 14.23 -6.77 -1.49
N GLU A 336 12.96 -6.41 -1.76
CA GLU A 336 11.93 -6.05 -0.77
C GLU A 336 12.22 -4.72 -0.05
N ILE A 337 12.79 -3.79 -0.80
CA ILE A 337 12.99 -2.39 -0.42
C ILE A 337 12.51 -1.58 -1.60
N ASP A 338 11.37 -0.87 -1.48
CA ASP A 338 10.64 -0.35 -2.64
C ASP A 338 11.47 0.59 -3.51
N ILE A 339 12.26 1.48 -2.92
CA ILE A 339 13.13 2.39 -3.69
C ILE A 339 14.15 1.61 -4.54
N LEU A 340 14.72 0.52 -3.99
CA LEU A 340 15.67 -0.32 -4.69
C LEU A 340 14.96 -1.21 -5.71
N ASP A 341 13.83 -1.82 -5.36
CA ASP A 341 13.04 -2.62 -6.29
C ASP A 341 12.59 -1.77 -7.49
N MET A 342 12.08 -0.57 -7.26
CA MET A 342 11.69 0.34 -8.34
C MET A 342 12.88 0.71 -9.22
N PHE A 343 14.07 0.90 -8.65
CA PHE A 343 15.28 1.21 -9.41
C PHE A 343 15.83 0.02 -10.19
N PHE A 344 16.00 -1.16 -9.60
CA PHE A 344 16.55 -2.32 -10.33
C PHE A 344 15.58 -2.83 -11.40
N LEU A 345 14.28 -2.79 -11.12
CA LEU A 345 13.26 -3.29 -12.04
C LEU A 345 12.94 -2.29 -13.15
N PHE A 346 12.89 -0.98 -12.85
CA PHE A 346 12.44 0.07 -13.79
C PHE A 346 13.42 1.25 -13.96
N GLY A 347 14.64 1.16 -13.44
CA GLY A 347 15.69 2.17 -13.60
C GLY A 347 15.32 3.54 -13.01
N LEU A 348 15.86 4.60 -13.61
CA LEU A 348 15.48 5.98 -13.29
C LEU A 348 13.98 6.24 -13.46
N THR A 349 13.31 5.61 -14.42
CA THR A 349 11.85 5.77 -14.59
C THR A 349 11.07 5.23 -13.39
N GLY A 350 11.55 4.15 -12.78
CA GLY A 350 11.04 3.62 -11.51
C GLY A 350 11.24 4.58 -10.34
N LEU A 351 12.44 5.16 -10.22
CA LEU A 351 12.72 6.16 -9.19
C LEU A 351 11.83 7.40 -9.32
N ILE A 352 11.64 7.90 -10.55
CA ILE A 352 10.72 9.01 -10.81
C ILE A 352 9.29 8.65 -10.37
N SER A 353 8.85 7.43 -10.68
CA SER A 353 7.52 6.92 -10.26
C SER A 353 7.39 6.84 -8.74
N PHE A 354 8.45 6.38 -8.04
CA PHE A 354 8.52 6.32 -6.58
C PHE A 354 8.45 7.72 -5.94
N LEU A 355 9.20 8.69 -6.48
CA LEU A 355 9.16 10.07 -5.99
C LEU A 355 7.80 10.72 -6.27
N LEU A 356 7.24 10.51 -7.46
CA LEU A 356 5.91 10.98 -7.83
C LEU A 356 4.84 10.43 -6.89
N TYR A 357 4.93 9.15 -6.51
CA TYR A 357 4.04 8.54 -5.53
C TYR A 357 4.04 9.33 -4.20
N PHE A 358 5.20 9.53 -3.59
CA PHE A 358 5.27 10.23 -2.30
C PHE A 358 4.87 11.71 -2.41
N TYR A 359 5.15 12.35 -3.55
CA TYR A 359 4.67 13.69 -3.86
C TYR A 359 3.13 13.75 -3.93
N LEU A 360 2.49 12.81 -4.60
CA LEU A 360 1.01 12.75 -4.70
C LEU A 360 0.36 12.50 -3.34
N VAL A 361 0.94 11.62 -2.52
CA VAL A 361 0.43 11.41 -1.16
C VAL A 361 0.60 12.70 -0.33
N TYR A 362 1.74 13.37 -0.43
CA TYR A 362 1.96 14.65 0.23
C TYR A 362 0.91 15.70 -0.23
N ARG A 363 0.64 15.78 -1.54
CA ARG A 363 -0.41 16.65 -2.09
C ARG A 363 -1.79 16.33 -1.53
N LEU A 364 -2.16 15.05 -1.41
CA LEU A 364 -3.43 14.62 -0.81
C LEU A 364 -3.57 15.08 0.66
N ILE A 365 -2.46 15.06 1.41
CA ILE A 365 -2.43 15.51 2.80
C ILE A 365 -2.59 17.03 2.87
N CYS A 366 -1.87 17.76 2.02
CA CYS A 366 -1.83 19.22 1.98
C CYS A 366 -3.11 19.91 1.47
N ILE A 367 -4.19 19.18 1.14
CA ILE A 367 -5.42 19.80 0.63
C ILE A 367 -6.11 20.71 1.68
N ARG A 368 -5.77 20.65 2.98
CA ARG A 368 -6.25 21.59 4.02
C ARG A 368 -5.15 22.00 5.00
N ASN A 369 -5.43 22.71 6.12
CA ASN A 369 -4.43 23.30 7.04
C ASN A 369 -4.65 22.98 8.55
N ASN A 370 -5.29 21.86 8.90
CA ASN A 370 -5.73 21.59 10.30
C ASN A 370 -4.99 20.44 11.00
N PHE A 371 -5.19 20.30 12.31
CA PHE A 371 -4.67 19.28 13.26
C PHE A 371 -4.62 17.82 12.74
N ILE A 372 -5.48 17.45 11.80
CA ILE A 372 -5.45 16.15 11.09
C ILE A 372 -4.17 15.98 10.25
N HIS A 373 -3.46 17.07 9.95
CA HIS A 373 -2.16 17.07 9.29
C HIS A 373 -1.12 16.26 10.00
N LEU A 374 -1.03 16.37 11.33
CA LEU A 374 -0.03 15.59 12.06
C LEU A 374 -0.30 14.10 11.87
N ALA A 375 -1.57 13.67 11.99
CA ALA A 375 -1.93 12.28 11.81
C ALA A 375 -1.74 11.78 10.38
N SER A 376 -2.07 12.63 9.40
CA SER A 376 -1.92 12.35 7.96
C SER A 376 -0.44 12.31 7.54
N PHE A 377 0.39 13.17 8.13
CA PHE A 377 1.83 13.17 7.95
C PHE A 377 2.48 11.95 8.62
N THR A 378 2.01 11.55 9.82
CA THR A 378 2.50 10.33 10.47
C THR A 378 2.21 9.09 9.62
N ILE A 379 1.03 8.96 9.00
CA ILE A 379 0.77 7.82 8.12
C ILE A 379 1.63 7.87 6.85
N TRP A 380 1.87 9.05 6.27
CA TRP A 380 2.81 9.20 5.14
C TRP A 380 4.22 8.76 5.50
N LEU A 381 4.73 9.22 6.64
CA LEU A 381 6.05 8.82 7.14
C LEU A 381 6.10 7.32 7.44
N LEU A 382 5.05 6.78 8.05
CA LEU A 382 4.93 5.35 8.36
C LEU A 382 4.98 4.50 7.07
N ILE A 383 4.26 4.90 6.03
CA ILE A 383 4.25 4.24 4.72
C ILE A 383 5.64 4.30 4.08
N LEU A 384 6.32 5.44 4.17
CA LEU A 384 7.69 5.59 3.68
C LEU A 384 8.64 4.64 4.41
N VAL A 385 8.59 4.61 5.74
CA VAL A 385 9.40 3.69 6.56
C VAL A 385 9.10 2.24 6.20
N ILE A 386 7.82 1.85 6.12
CA ILE A 386 7.43 0.49 5.74
C ILE A 386 7.89 0.14 4.32
N SER A 387 7.90 1.10 3.38
CA SER A 387 8.41 0.86 2.02
C SER A 387 9.90 0.48 2.01
N CYS A 388 10.67 0.97 3.00
CA CYS A 388 12.07 0.61 3.18
C CYS A 388 12.28 -0.72 3.93
N PHE A 389 11.33 -1.14 4.78
CA PHE A 389 11.46 -2.31 5.67
C PHE A 389 10.54 -3.49 5.37
N ALA A 390 9.60 -3.38 4.45
CA ALA A 390 8.71 -4.46 4.05
C ALA A 390 8.73 -4.69 2.54
N GLY A 391 9.00 -3.61 1.78
CA GLY A 391 8.80 -3.58 0.35
C GLY A 391 7.33 -3.82 -0.01
N HIS A 392 7.06 -3.89 -1.32
CA HIS A 392 5.75 -4.09 -1.90
C HIS A 392 4.70 -3.04 -1.52
N VAL A 393 5.08 -1.84 -1.10
CA VAL A 393 4.13 -0.79 -0.73
C VAL A 393 3.69 0.00 -1.94
N VAL A 394 4.65 0.61 -2.64
CA VAL A 394 4.40 1.55 -3.75
C VAL A 394 3.79 0.87 -4.97
N TYR A 395 3.90 -0.45 -5.06
CA TYR A 395 3.33 -1.28 -6.14
C TYR A 395 2.36 -2.35 -5.61
N SER A 396 1.78 -2.14 -4.41
CA SER A 396 0.70 -3.01 -3.92
C SER A 396 -0.57 -2.78 -4.73
N GLY A 397 -1.07 -3.84 -5.36
CA GLY A 397 -2.36 -3.81 -6.02
C GLY A 397 -3.52 -3.83 -5.02
N LEU A 398 -3.33 -4.43 -3.85
CA LEU A 398 -4.36 -4.54 -2.81
C LEU A 398 -4.55 -3.21 -2.04
N ALA A 399 -3.45 -2.58 -1.63
CA ALA A 399 -3.49 -1.41 -0.75
C ALA A 399 -3.82 -0.10 -1.49
N ALA A 400 -3.70 -0.07 -2.83
CA ALA A 400 -3.85 1.15 -3.61
C ALA A 400 -5.17 1.92 -3.37
N ILE A 401 -6.31 1.22 -3.45
CA ILE A 401 -7.63 1.82 -3.19
C ILE A 401 -7.81 2.17 -1.71
N PRO A 402 -7.68 1.22 -0.75
CA PRO A 402 -7.87 1.50 0.68
C PRO A 402 -7.02 2.67 1.17
N LEU A 403 -5.74 2.71 0.78
CA LEU A 403 -4.80 3.71 1.27
C LEU A 403 -5.11 5.10 0.73
N THR A 404 -5.31 5.22 -0.58
CA THR A 404 -5.66 6.50 -1.21
C THR A 404 -6.94 7.08 -0.60
N LEU A 405 -7.97 6.24 -0.49
CA LEU A 405 -9.26 6.65 0.06
C LEU A 405 -9.18 6.99 1.55
N ALA A 406 -8.41 6.24 2.34
CA ALA A 406 -8.26 6.50 3.78
C ALA A 406 -7.60 7.86 4.03
N ILE A 407 -6.52 8.18 3.32
CA ILE A 407 -5.84 9.49 3.42
C ILE A 407 -6.77 10.62 2.97
N TYR A 408 -7.51 10.43 1.88
CA TYR A 408 -8.46 11.43 1.42
C TYR A 408 -9.61 11.65 2.42
N ALA A 409 -10.21 10.58 2.94
CA ALA A 409 -11.35 10.66 3.85
C ALA A 409 -11.01 11.36 5.16
N THR A 410 -9.80 11.17 5.69
CA THR A 410 -9.37 11.86 6.91
C THR A 410 -9.01 13.31 6.63
N SER A 411 -8.30 13.61 5.53
CA SER A 411 -7.88 14.98 5.18
C SER A 411 -9.05 15.91 4.81
N HIS A 412 -10.13 15.40 4.21
CA HIS A 412 -11.29 16.22 3.83
C HIS A 412 -12.32 16.44 4.96
N ARG A 413 -12.33 15.58 5.98
CA ARG A 413 -13.42 15.56 6.97
C ARG A 413 -13.07 16.38 8.20
N GLN A 414 -13.42 17.67 8.18
CA GLN A 414 -13.73 18.45 9.39
C GLN A 414 -14.48 19.73 8.96
N GLY A 415 -15.79 19.69 9.12
CA GLY A 415 -16.72 20.74 8.75
C GLY A 415 -18.14 20.38 9.20
N LYS A 416 -18.28 20.04 10.47
CA LYS A 416 -19.52 20.19 11.25
C LYS A 416 -19.12 20.55 12.67
#